data_AF-A0A6G0Y3A5-F1
#
_entry.id   AF-A0A6G0Y3A5-F1
#
_cell.length_a   1.000
_cell.length_b   1.000
_cell.length_c   1.000
_cell.angle_alpha   90.00
_cell.angle_beta   90.00
_cell.angle_gamma   90.00
#
_symmetry.space_group_name_H-M   'P 1'
#
loop_
_entity.id
_entity.type
_entity.pdbx_description
1 polymer ?
#
loop_
_entity_poly.entity_id
_entity_poly.type
_entity_poly.pdbx_seq_one_letter_code
_entity_poly.pdbx_strand_id
1 'polypeptide(L)'
;MPLVTRKGVFPYEYTDSWSRLNKTRLPRKRDFYSTLTEIRVTESDFEHAKEVWDHFDCETLGDYSDHYLKIDVLLLADVFENFRDLCMKTYNLDATYYFTAPGLSFDAILKFTQQKLQLLHDYDMLLMFENGIRGGLVQASKRYAKANNE
;
A
#
# COMPACT_ATOMS: atom_id res chain seq x y z
N MET A 1 18.00 13.85 8.87
CA MET A 1 16.92 13.45 7.95
C MET A 1 15.87 12.47 8.53
N PRO A 2 15.61 12.35 9.85
CA PRO A 2 14.58 11.40 10.33
C PRO A 2 13.14 11.79 9.96
N LEU A 3 12.93 13.03 9.49
CA LEU A 3 11.60 13.56 9.17
C LEU A 3 11.01 13.03 7.85
N VAL A 4 11.82 12.46 6.96
CA VAL A 4 11.41 12.03 5.61
C VAL A 4 11.55 10.53 5.36
N THR A 5 11.91 9.76 6.39
CA THR A 5 12.15 8.31 6.30
C THR A 5 10.93 7.48 6.68
N ARG A 6 9.77 8.12 6.86
CA ARG A 6 8.50 7.48 7.20
C ARG A 6 7.36 8.19 6.48
N LYS A 7 6.24 7.50 6.35
CA LYS A 7 4.99 8.11 5.86
C LYS A 7 4.65 9.33 6.72
N GLY A 8 4.31 10.43 6.05
CA GLY A 8 3.91 11.68 6.70
C GLY A 8 2.53 11.56 7.37
N VAL A 9 2.11 12.65 8.00
CA VAL A 9 0.82 12.72 8.72
C VAL A 9 -0.01 13.83 8.09
N PHE A 10 -1.18 13.50 7.53
CA PHE A 10 -1.97 14.47 6.77
C PHE A 10 -3.45 14.47 7.21
N PRO A 11 -4.10 15.64 7.35
CA PRO A 11 -5.49 15.73 7.77
C PRO A 11 -6.42 15.66 6.55
N TYR A 12 -6.65 14.44 6.05
CA TYR A 12 -7.42 14.18 4.82
C TYR A 12 -8.85 14.73 4.90
N GLU A 13 -9.56 14.42 5.99
CA GLU A 13 -10.95 14.81 6.19
C GLU A 13 -11.12 16.33 6.35
N TYR A 14 -10.11 17.02 6.88
CA TYR A 14 -10.10 18.48 7.00
C TYR A 14 -9.86 19.17 5.65
N THR A 15 -9.11 18.53 4.76
CA THR A 15 -8.68 19.09 3.47
C THR A 15 -9.72 18.80 2.38
N ASP A 16 -10.94 19.28 2.62
CA ASP A 16 -12.14 19.03 1.80
C ASP A 16 -12.31 19.98 0.61
N SER A 17 -11.46 21.00 0.50
CA SER A 17 -11.58 22.03 -0.52
C SER A 17 -10.25 22.73 -0.78
N TRP A 18 -10.05 23.25 -2.00
CA TRP A 18 -8.87 24.04 -2.37
C TRP A 18 -8.63 25.22 -1.45
N SER A 19 -9.70 25.82 -0.91
CA SER A 19 -9.60 26.94 0.04
C SER A 19 -8.89 26.57 1.35
N ARG A 20 -8.90 25.29 1.73
CA ARG A 20 -8.20 24.78 2.92
C ARG A 20 -6.69 24.78 2.74
N LEU A 21 -6.19 24.59 1.52
CA LEU A 21 -4.76 24.63 1.24
C LEU A 21 -4.17 26.01 1.52
N ASN A 22 -4.94 27.08 1.35
CA ASN A 22 -4.51 28.45 1.67
C ASN A 22 -4.46 28.76 3.18
N LYS A 23 -4.75 27.80 4.07
CA LYS A 23 -4.70 28.02 5.52
C LYS A 23 -3.25 28.12 5.96
N THR A 24 -2.93 29.22 6.65
CA THR A 24 -1.56 29.55 7.06
C THR A 24 -1.13 28.95 8.40
N ARG A 25 -1.84 27.91 8.85
CA ARG A 25 -1.61 27.25 10.14
C ARG A 25 -1.94 25.79 10.00
N LEU A 26 -1.12 24.95 10.62
CA LEU A 26 -1.40 23.54 10.76
C LEU A 26 -2.76 23.34 11.46
N PRO A 27 -3.64 22.45 10.96
CA PRO A 27 -4.91 22.13 11.60
C PRO A 27 -4.74 21.62 13.03
N ARG A 28 -5.81 21.69 13.83
CA ARG A 28 -5.73 21.21 15.22
C ARG A 28 -5.64 19.68 15.22
N LYS A 29 -5.08 19.09 16.27
CA LYS A 29 -5.00 17.62 16.42
C LYS A 29 -6.32 16.88 16.15
N ARG A 30 -7.45 17.45 16.58
CA ARG A 30 -8.79 16.87 16.36
C ARG A 30 -9.20 16.79 14.89
N ASP A 31 -8.61 17.62 14.05
CA ASP A 31 -8.89 17.73 12.61
C ASP A 31 -8.12 16.65 11.80
N PHE A 32 -7.24 15.88 12.45
CA PHE A 32 -6.55 14.69 11.90
C PHE A 32 -7.28 13.37 12.24
N TYR A 33 -8.60 13.42 12.40
CA TYR A 33 -9.40 12.22 12.64
C TYR A 33 -9.65 11.50 11.31
N SER A 34 -9.32 10.21 11.23
CA SER A 34 -9.61 9.41 10.05
C SER A 34 -10.96 8.70 10.19
N THR A 35 -11.85 8.94 9.23
CA THR A 35 -13.14 8.23 9.11
C THR A 35 -12.97 6.80 8.61
N LEU A 36 -11.91 6.52 7.84
CA LEU A 36 -11.60 5.18 7.32
C LEU A 36 -11.20 4.20 8.43
N THR A 37 -10.39 4.67 9.38
CA THR A 37 -9.89 3.83 10.49
C THR A 37 -10.59 4.09 11.81
N GLU A 38 -11.50 5.08 11.87
CA GLU A 38 -12.18 5.55 13.08
C GLU A 38 -11.24 5.91 14.25
N ILE A 39 -10.02 6.36 13.92
CA ILE A 39 -8.94 6.61 14.88
C ILE A 39 -8.49 8.07 14.80
N ARG A 40 -8.14 8.62 15.97
CA ARG A 40 -7.48 9.93 16.08
C ARG A 40 -5.98 9.78 15.94
N VAL A 41 -5.34 10.78 15.34
CA VAL A 41 -3.88 10.88 15.32
C VAL A 41 -3.28 10.73 16.73
N THR A 42 -2.20 9.98 16.83
CA THR A 42 -1.45 9.81 18.08
C THR A 42 -0.77 11.12 18.47
N GLU A 43 -0.32 11.26 19.72
CA GLU A 43 0.46 12.45 20.11
C GLU A 43 1.79 12.51 19.35
N SER A 44 2.49 11.38 19.21
CA SER A 44 3.76 11.31 18.48
C SER A 44 3.62 11.67 17.00
N ASP A 45 2.54 11.24 16.35
CA ASP A 45 2.30 11.56 14.93
C ASP A 45 1.92 13.03 14.74
N PHE A 46 1.16 13.60 15.68
CA PHE A 46 0.84 15.02 15.62
C PHE A 46 2.05 15.90 15.91
N GLU A 47 2.92 15.52 16.85
CA GLU A 47 4.16 16.25 17.09
C GLU A 47 5.10 16.16 15.88
N HIS A 48 5.20 14.99 15.26
CA HIS A 48 5.92 14.83 14.00
C HIS A 48 5.37 15.74 12.89
N ALA A 49 4.04 15.88 12.77
CA ALA A 49 3.43 16.80 11.80
C ALA A 49 3.84 18.26 12.04
N LYS A 50 3.94 18.69 13.31
CA LYS A 50 4.43 20.03 13.66
C LYS A 50 5.91 20.19 13.32
N GLU A 51 6.74 19.20 13.68
CA GLU A 51 8.16 19.22 13.36
C GLU A 51 8.40 19.33 11.85
N VAL A 52 7.63 18.58 11.05
CA VAL A 52 7.69 18.67 9.58
C VAL A 52 7.25 20.05 9.10
N TRP A 53 6.11 20.56 9.60
CA TRP A 53 5.61 21.89 9.25
C TRP A 53 6.66 22.98 9.52
N ASP A 54 7.25 22.97 10.72
CA ASP A 54 8.22 23.98 11.16
C ASP A 54 9.58 23.79 10.46
N HIS A 55 10.05 22.55 10.26
CA HIS A 55 11.35 22.28 9.65
C HIS A 55 11.41 22.64 8.17
N PHE A 56 10.30 22.49 7.44
CA PHE A 56 10.20 22.84 6.03
C PHE A 56 9.65 24.26 5.81
N ASP A 57 9.53 25.06 6.86
CA ASP A 57 9.02 26.44 6.81
C ASP A 57 7.69 26.55 6.04
N CYS A 58 6.77 25.60 6.29
CA CYS A 58 5.49 25.57 5.59
C CYS A 58 4.66 26.82 5.95
N GLU A 59 4.39 27.67 4.96
CA GLU A 59 3.56 28.87 5.16
C GLU A 59 2.08 28.53 5.09
N THR A 60 1.71 27.57 4.25
CA THR A 60 0.33 27.16 3.97
C THR A 60 0.16 25.64 4.07
N LEU A 61 -1.10 25.20 4.24
CA LEU A 61 -1.44 23.78 4.17
C LEU A 61 -1.18 23.18 2.78
N GLY A 62 -1.15 24.02 1.73
CA GLY A 62 -0.70 23.67 0.39
C GLY A 62 0.76 23.24 0.39
N ASP A 63 1.65 24.06 0.96
CA ASP A 63 3.08 23.74 1.04
C ASP A 63 3.31 22.44 1.81
N TYR A 64 2.63 22.27 2.93
CA TYR A 64 2.66 21.05 3.71
C TYR A 64 2.15 19.82 2.93
N SER A 65 1.10 20.00 2.13
CA SER A 65 0.56 18.95 1.24
C SER A 65 1.57 18.56 0.15
N ASP A 66 2.25 19.52 -0.46
CA ASP A 66 3.27 19.26 -1.48
C ASP A 66 4.46 18.51 -0.90
N HIS A 67 4.91 18.90 0.30
CA HIS A 67 5.94 18.16 1.04
C HIS A 67 5.49 16.74 1.39
N TYR A 68 4.28 16.57 1.91
CA TYR A 68 3.70 15.27 2.22
C TYR A 68 3.68 14.36 0.99
N LEU A 69 3.13 14.84 -0.13
CA LEU A 69 3.03 14.07 -1.37
C LEU A 69 4.40 13.72 -1.95
N LYS A 70 5.34 14.66 -1.92
CA LYS A 70 6.70 14.43 -2.40
C LYS A 70 7.39 13.32 -1.60
N ILE A 71 7.25 13.31 -0.28
CA ILE A 71 7.80 12.26 0.58
C ILE A 71 7.16 10.91 0.26
N ASP A 72 5.83 10.85 0.16
CA ASP A 72 5.11 9.61 -0.17
C ASP A 72 5.54 9.03 -1.53
N VAL A 73 5.72 9.88 -2.55
CA VAL A 73 6.18 9.46 -3.88
C VAL A 73 7.64 8.99 -3.85
N LEU A 74 8.52 9.70 -3.15
CA LEU A 74 9.93 9.33 -3.06
C LEU A 74 10.13 8.01 -2.29
N LEU A 75 9.39 7.80 -1.20
CA LEU A 75 9.42 6.54 -0.45
C LEU A 75 8.94 5.37 -1.31
N LEU A 76 7.87 5.57 -2.08
CA LEU A 76 7.38 4.54 -3.00
C LEU A 76 8.38 4.26 -4.11
N ALA A 77 9.01 5.29 -4.67
CA ALA A 77 10.04 5.15 -5.70
C ALA A 77 11.25 4.36 -5.19
N ASP A 78 11.74 4.67 -3.98
CA ASP A 78 12.87 3.95 -3.36
C ASP A 78 12.56 2.45 -3.17
N VAL A 79 11.38 2.13 -2.63
CA VAL A 79 10.93 0.73 -2.48
C VAL A 79 10.80 0.04 -3.84
N PHE A 80 10.27 0.74 -4.85
CA PHE A 80 10.04 0.16 -6.17
C PHE A 80 11.34 -0.05 -6.97
N GLU A 81 12.31 0.86 -6.89
CA GLU A 81 13.62 0.68 -7.51
C GLU A 81 14.36 -0.52 -6.89
N ASN A 82 14.30 -0.68 -5.56
CA ASN A 82 14.85 -1.87 -4.90
C ASN A 82 14.14 -3.16 -5.36
N PHE A 83 12.80 -3.13 -5.46
CA PHE A 83 12.04 -4.26 -6.01
C PHE A 83 12.46 -4.59 -7.45
N ARG A 84 12.65 -3.57 -8.30
CA ARG A 84 13.11 -3.72 -9.68
C ARG A 84 14.50 -4.38 -9.75
N ASP A 85 15.45 -3.91 -8.94
CA ASP A 85 16.79 -4.48 -8.84
C ASP A 85 16.74 -5.95 -8.40
N LEU A 86 15.89 -6.26 -7.42
CA LEU A 86 15.68 -7.63 -6.96
C LEU A 86 15.10 -8.53 -8.07
N CYS A 87 14.11 -8.05 -8.82
CA CYS A 87 13.53 -8.78 -9.95
C CYS A 87 14.53 -9.02 -11.06
N MET A 88 15.34 -8.01 -11.39
CA MET A 88 16.42 -8.12 -12.36
C MET A 88 17.47 -9.14 -11.91
N LYS A 89 17.88 -9.10 -10.64
CA LYS A 89 18.86 -10.05 -10.09
C LYS A 89 18.34 -11.48 -10.03
N THR A 90 17.07 -11.67 -9.67
CA THR A 90 16.50 -12.99 -9.36
C THR A 90 15.94 -13.68 -10.60
N TYR A 91 15.19 -12.92 -11.42
CA TYR A 91 14.45 -13.46 -12.57
C TYR A 91 15.02 -12.98 -13.91
N ASN A 92 15.91 -11.98 -13.89
CA ASN A 92 16.36 -11.27 -15.09
C ASN A 92 15.16 -10.76 -15.91
N LEU A 93 14.14 -10.29 -15.20
CA LEU A 93 12.92 -9.68 -15.73
C LEU A 93 12.78 -8.32 -15.06
N ASP A 94 12.51 -7.30 -15.86
CA ASP A 94 12.35 -5.94 -15.35
C ASP A 94 10.89 -5.71 -14.98
N ALA A 95 10.66 -5.40 -13.69
CA ALA A 95 9.34 -5.20 -13.11
C ALA A 95 8.54 -4.08 -13.82
N THR A 96 9.19 -3.11 -14.46
CA THR A 96 8.52 -1.98 -15.13
C THR A 96 7.75 -2.39 -16.38
N TYR A 97 8.00 -3.58 -16.95
CA TYR A 97 7.26 -4.09 -18.11
C TYR A 97 5.96 -4.80 -17.73
N TYR A 98 5.65 -4.89 -16.43
CA TYR A 98 4.49 -5.62 -15.93
C TYR A 98 3.52 -4.68 -15.23
N PHE A 99 2.24 -4.79 -15.57
CA PHE A 99 1.19 -4.04 -14.88
C PHE A 99 0.93 -4.56 -13.46
N THR A 100 1.17 -5.85 -13.21
CA THR A 100 0.85 -6.50 -11.93
C THR A 100 1.90 -7.54 -11.53
N ALA A 101 2.07 -7.76 -10.23
CA ALA A 101 2.98 -8.76 -9.70
C ALA A 101 2.65 -10.22 -10.13
N PRO A 102 1.37 -10.63 -10.27
CA PRO A 102 1.05 -11.94 -10.85
C PRO A 102 1.51 -12.10 -12.29
N GLY A 103 1.42 -11.05 -13.12
CA GLY A 103 1.92 -11.08 -14.50
C GLY A 103 3.43 -11.30 -14.57
N LEU A 104 4.19 -10.55 -13.75
CA LEU A 104 5.62 -10.76 -13.58
C LEU A 104 5.95 -12.19 -13.12
N SER A 105 5.19 -12.69 -12.13
CA SER A 105 5.42 -14.03 -11.56
C SER A 105 5.13 -15.14 -12.57
N PHE A 106 4.11 -14.94 -13.41
CA PHE A 106 3.75 -15.86 -14.48
C PHE A 106 4.86 -15.96 -15.54
N ASP A 107 5.39 -14.83 -15.98
CA ASP A 107 6.53 -14.83 -16.91
C ASP A 107 7.80 -15.39 -16.26
N ALA A 108 8.03 -15.11 -14.97
CA ALA A 108 9.15 -15.67 -14.24
C ALA A 108 9.11 -17.20 -14.21
N ILE A 109 7.94 -17.81 -13.97
CA ILE A 109 7.82 -19.28 -13.98
C ILE A 109 7.94 -19.86 -15.39
N LEU A 110 7.41 -19.19 -16.42
CA LEU A 110 7.58 -19.64 -17.80
C LEU A 110 9.04 -19.58 -18.24
N LYS A 111 9.76 -18.50 -17.89
CA LYS A 111 11.19 -18.37 -18.16
C LYS A 111 12.02 -19.43 -17.42
N PHE A 112 11.68 -19.71 -16.16
CA PHE A 112 12.37 -20.71 -15.35
C PHE A 112 12.14 -22.14 -15.88
N THR A 113 10.89 -22.49 -16.18
CA THR A 113 10.51 -23.85 -16.61
C THR A 113 10.71 -24.10 -18.11
N GLN A 114 10.89 -23.04 -18.90
CA GLN A 114 11.00 -23.04 -20.36
C GLN A 114 9.82 -23.72 -21.08
N GLN A 115 8.68 -23.83 -20.40
CA GLN A 115 7.49 -24.46 -20.96
C GLN A 115 6.83 -23.57 -22.00
N LYS A 116 6.36 -24.18 -23.09
CA LYS A 116 5.53 -23.52 -24.10
C LYS A 116 4.08 -23.88 -23.83
N LEU A 117 3.30 -22.90 -23.40
CA LEU A 117 1.88 -23.10 -23.16
C LEU A 117 1.16 -23.38 -24.47
N GLN A 118 0.23 -24.34 -24.43
CA GLN A 118 -0.66 -24.63 -25.53
C GLN A 118 -1.94 -23.80 -25.40
N LEU A 119 -2.54 -23.46 -26.53
CA LEU A 119 -3.84 -22.81 -26.55
C LEU A 119 -4.94 -23.83 -26.18
N LEU A 120 -5.86 -23.42 -25.31
CA LEU A 120 -7.10 -24.16 -25.09
C LEU A 120 -7.96 -24.05 -26.34
N HIS A 121 -8.18 -25.15 -27.04
CA HIS A 121 -8.81 -25.17 -28.36
C HIS A 121 -10.22 -25.77 -28.35
N ASP A 122 -10.60 -26.46 -27.28
CA ASP A 122 -11.95 -26.96 -27.08
C ASP A 122 -12.52 -26.51 -25.73
N TYR A 123 -13.85 -26.53 -25.66
CA TYR A 123 -14.61 -26.09 -24.50
C TYR A 123 -14.46 -27.02 -23.29
N ASP A 124 -14.22 -28.31 -23.51
CA ASP A 124 -14.10 -29.29 -22.44
C ASP A 124 -12.78 -29.13 -21.67
N MET A 125 -11.71 -28.71 -22.34
CA MET A 125 -10.46 -28.31 -21.68
C MET A 125 -10.70 -27.15 -20.71
N LEU A 126 -11.41 -26.11 -21.15
CA LEU A 126 -11.74 -24.97 -20.30
C LEU A 126 -12.55 -25.42 -19.08
N LEU A 127 -13.59 -26.23 -19.30
CA LEU A 127 -14.40 -26.80 -18.22
C LEU A 127 -13.56 -27.65 -17.26
N MET A 128 -12.60 -28.44 -17.76
CA MET A 128 -11.70 -29.22 -16.92
C MET A 128 -10.89 -28.32 -15.98
N PHE A 129 -10.34 -27.21 -16.48
CA PHE A 129 -9.61 -26.23 -15.67
C PHE A 129 -10.54 -25.56 -14.65
N GLU A 130 -11.67 -25.00 -15.10
CA GLU A 130 -12.63 -24.30 -14.22
C GLU A 130 -13.15 -25.23 -13.10
N ASN A 131 -13.52 -26.46 -13.44
CA ASN A 131 -13.96 -27.47 -12.48
C ASN A 131 -12.85 -27.93 -11.54
N GLY A 132 -11.58 -27.71 -11.88
CA GLY A 132 -10.41 -28.01 -11.06
C GLY A 132 -10.00 -26.88 -10.10
N ILE A 133 -10.44 -25.64 -10.34
CA ILE A 133 -10.09 -24.50 -9.49
C ILE A 133 -10.71 -24.68 -8.10
N ARG A 134 -9.87 -24.65 -7.06
CA ARG A 134 -10.28 -24.66 -5.66
C ARG A 134 -9.60 -23.50 -4.95
N GLY A 135 -10.34 -22.83 -4.06
CA GLY A 135 -9.76 -21.83 -3.15
C GLY A 135 -8.94 -22.48 -2.04
N GLY A 136 -8.38 -21.65 -1.16
CA GLY A 136 -7.72 -22.12 0.05
C GLY A 136 -8.70 -22.85 0.98
N LEU A 137 -8.23 -23.90 1.66
CA LEU A 137 -9.01 -24.59 2.67
C LEU A 137 -9.24 -23.67 3.87
N VAL A 138 -10.51 -23.34 4.16
CA VAL A 138 -10.89 -22.63 5.37
C VAL A 138 -11.72 -23.58 6.24
N GLN A 139 -11.21 -23.91 7.43
CA GLN A 139 -11.89 -24.79 8.37
C GLN A 139 -12.16 -24.05 9.68
N ALA A 140 -13.44 -23.90 10.02
CA ALA A 140 -13.87 -23.46 11.34
C ALA A 140 -14.28 -24.70 12.16
N SER A 141 -13.39 -25.19 13.03
CA SER A 141 -13.69 -26.30 13.92
C SER A 141 -14.23 -25.79 15.26
N LYS A 142 -15.32 -26.39 15.76
CA LYS A 142 -15.80 -26.13 17.11
C LYS A 142 -14.86 -26.82 18.10
N ARG A 143 -14.00 -26.06 18.77
CA ARG A 143 -13.20 -26.58 19.88
C ARG A 143 -14.15 -27.04 20.99
N TYR A 144 -13.87 -28.21 21.59
CA TYR A 144 -14.64 -28.68 22.74
C TYR A 144 -14.50 -27.67 23.89
N ALA A 145 -15.62 -27.14 24.35
CA ALA A 145 -15.71 -26.26 25.50
C ALA A 145 -16.76 -26.84 26.45
N LYS A 146 -16.33 -27.20 27.66
CA LYS A 146 -17.19 -27.63 28.76
C LYS A 146 -17.16 -26.52 29.80
N ALA A 147 -18.31 -25.94 30.12
CA ALA A 147 -18.41 -24.97 31.18
C ALA A 147 -18.17 -25.66 32.53
N ASN A 148 -17.36 -25.04 33.41
CA ASN A 148 -17.12 -25.53 34.76
C ASN A 148 -18.22 -25.02 35.70
N ASN A 149 -19.45 -25.48 35.47
CA ASN A 149 -20.58 -25.17 36.33
C ASN A 149 -20.69 -26.30 37.36
N GLU A 150 -20.03 -26.12 38.51
CA GLU A 150 -20.38 -26.79 39.76
C GLU A 150 -21.42 -25.96 40.53
#